data_AF-X1UTH6-F1
#
_entry.id   AF-X1UTH6-F1
#
_cell.length_a   1.000
_cell.length_b   1.000
_cell.length_c   1.000
_cell.angle_alpha   90.00
_cell.angle_beta   90.00
_cell.angle_gamma   90.00
#
_symmetry.space_group_name_H-M   'P 1'
#
loop_
_entity.id
_entity.type
_entity.pdbx_description
1 polymer ?
#
loop_
_entity_poly.entity_id
_entity_poly.type
_entity_poly.pdbx_seq_one_letter_code
_entity_poly.pdbx_strand_id
1 'polypeptide(L)'
;SSFGWRFVNPKMKELYGVDGMGETAENLAEIYKISREAQDEFALHSQQKATSAQNSGRLAQEIVNVKIPQKKGEPKIFSQDEFVKPDTTLDKLAKLRPAFKKEGGSVTAGNSSGLNDGAAAMILASEDAVKKYNLKPLAKIISSAVVGVEPRIMGIGPVEATKKALSRANLSLEDMDIIELNEAFAAQALSVLQELGIDAKDERLNPNGGAIALGHPLGMSGTRIVGTAALEL
;
A
#
# COMPACT_ATOMS: atom_id res chain seq x y z
N SER A 1 10.91 20.08 -1.87
CA SER A 1 10.17 18.83 -1.59
C SER A 1 10.27 17.93 -2.81
N SER A 2 10.62 16.65 -2.65
CA SER A 2 10.67 15.67 -3.75
C SER A 2 9.28 15.16 -4.16
N PHE A 3 8.25 15.39 -3.34
CA PHE A 3 6.89 14.88 -3.53
C PHE A 3 5.83 15.94 -3.20
N GLY A 4 4.64 15.81 -3.81
CA GLY A 4 3.47 16.64 -3.57
C GLY A 4 3.23 17.75 -4.60
N TRP A 5 2.33 18.67 -4.25
CA TRP A 5 1.91 19.78 -5.10
C TRP A 5 3.10 20.69 -5.49
N ARG A 6 3.18 21.01 -6.78
CA ARG A 6 4.17 21.92 -7.37
C ARG A 6 3.54 22.62 -8.56
N PHE A 7 3.98 23.84 -8.88
CA PHE A 7 3.37 24.66 -9.92
C PHE A 7 1.84 24.75 -9.77
N VAL A 8 1.38 25.03 -8.55
CA VAL A 8 -0.04 24.98 -8.19
C VAL A 8 -0.83 25.98 -9.03
N ASN A 9 -1.86 25.48 -9.72
CA ASN A 9 -2.82 26.30 -10.43
C ASN A 9 -3.77 26.99 -9.42
N PRO A 10 -3.89 28.33 -9.42
CA PRO A 10 -4.80 29.03 -8.52
C PRO A 10 -6.25 28.55 -8.59
N LYS A 11 -6.74 28.21 -9.79
CA LYS A 11 -8.11 27.69 -9.97
C LYS A 11 -8.30 26.31 -9.34
N MET A 12 -7.26 25.47 -9.33
CA MET A 12 -7.32 24.16 -8.65
C MET A 12 -7.50 24.35 -7.15
N LYS A 13 -6.69 25.25 -6.56
CA LYS A 13 -6.77 25.58 -5.15
C LYS A 13 -8.12 26.17 -4.77
N GLU A 14 -8.66 27.06 -5.59
CA GLU A 14 -9.98 27.69 -5.37
C GLU A 14 -11.12 26.66 -5.42
N LEU A 15 -11.13 25.78 -6.42
CA LEU A 15 -12.25 24.86 -6.66
C LEU A 15 -12.24 23.64 -5.73
N TYR A 16 -11.07 23.08 -5.43
CA TYR A 16 -10.95 21.76 -4.80
C TYR A 16 -9.93 21.70 -3.65
N GLY A 17 -9.19 22.78 -3.40
CA GLY A 17 -8.05 22.76 -2.49
C GLY A 17 -6.80 22.12 -3.11
N VAL A 18 -5.72 22.12 -2.32
CA VAL A 18 -4.42 21.52 -2.67
C VAL A 18 -3.81 20.84 -1.44
N ASP A 19 -4.65 20.13 -0.71
CA ASP A 19 -4.29 19.44 0.51
C ASP A 19 -3.15 18.45 0.21
N GLY A 20 -2.14 18.43 1.08
CA GLY A 20 -1.08 17.42 1.01
C GLY A 20 -1.62 16.02 1.28
N MET A 21 -0.95 14.97 0.81
CA MET A 21 -1.45 13.59 0.99
C MET A 21 -1.75 13.26 2.46
N GLY A 22 -0.88 13.67 3.39
CA GLY A 22 -1.13 13.46 4.82
C GLY A 22 -2.30 14.28 5.38
N GLU A 23 -2.58 15.47 4.83
CA GLU A 23 -3.77 16.24 5.18
C GLU A 23 -5.04 15.53 4.71
N THR A 24 -5.02 14.90 3.53
CA THR A 24 -6.15 14.08 3.07
C THR A 24 -6.39 12.85 3.94
N ALA A 25 -5.32 12.29 4.52
CA ALA A 25 -5.43 11.19 5.47
C ALA A 25 -6.01 11.65 6.82
N GLU A 26 -5.63 12.84 7.31
CA GLU A 26 -6.26 13.45 8.49
C GLU A 26 -7.74 13.75 8.25
N ASN A 27 -8.10 14.24 7.06
CA ASN A 27 -9.51 14.44 6.69
C ASN A 27 -10.31 13.14 6.79
N LEU A 28 -9.77 12.03 6.30
CA LEU A 28 -10.40 10.72 6.42
C LEU A 28 -10.47 10.25 7.88
N ALA A 29 -9.39 10.40 8.65
CA ALA A 29 -9.40 10.08 10.07
C ALA A 29 -10.52 10.82 10.82
N GLU A 30 -10.73 12.10 10.51
CA GLU A 30 -11.79 12.92 11.10
C GLU A 30 -13.19 12.49 10.67
N ILE A 31 -13.41 12.27 9.37
CA ILE A 31 -14.72 11.87 8.79
C ILE A 31 -15.15 10.50 9.31
N TYR A 32 -14.24 9.53 9.28
CA TYR A 32 -14.50 8.14 9.65
C TYR A 32 -14.27 7.87 11.14
N LYS A 33 -13.83 8.88 11.90
CA LYS A 33 -13.53 8.80 13.34
C LYS A 33 -12.50 7.71 13.66
N ILE A 34 -11.48 7.58 12.82
CA ILE A 34 -10.38 6.63 13.01
C ILE A 34 -9.45 7.17 14.08
N SER A 35 -9.40 6.49 15.23
CA SER A 35 -8.56 6.93 16.35
C SER A 35 -7.06 6.79 16.04
N ARG A 36 -6.23 7.52 16.79
CA ARG A 36 -4.78 7.41 16.69
C ARG A 36 -4.31 6.00 17.06
N GLU A 37 -4.92 5.41 18.07
CA GLU A 37 -4.59 4.08 18.57
C GLU A 37 -4.85 3.02 17.49
N ALA A 38 -5.98 3.09 16.80
CA ALA A 38 -6.30 2.17 15.70
C ALA A 38 -5.30 2.30 14.54
N GLN A 39 -4.86 3.52 14.22
CA GLN A 39 -3.83 3.74 13.19
C GLN A 39 -2.49 3.12 13.58
N ASP A 40 -2.07 3.27 14.84
CA ASP A 40 -0.81 2.72 15.33
C ASP A 40 -0.89 1.19 15.47
N GLU A 41 -2.03 0.61 15.86
CA GLU A 41 -2.26 -0.84 15.85
C GLU A 41 -2.17 -1.43 14.44
N PHE A 42 -2.82 -0.79 13.46
CA PHE A 42 -2.75 -1.21 12.06
C PHE A 42 -1.32 -1.17 11.53
N ALA A 43 -0.59 -0.10 11.83
CA ALA A 43 0.82 0.06 11.45
C ALA A 43 1.72 -1.01 12.08
N LEU A 44 1.49 -1.35 13.35
CA LEU A 44 2.21 -2.41 14.04
C LEU A 44 1.96 -3.77 13.37
N HIS A 45 0.70 -4.10 13.04
CA HIS A 45 0.38 -5.35 12.35
C HIS A 45 1.08 -5.44 10.99
N SER A 46 1.12 -4.35 10.21
CA SER A 46 1.86 -4.31 8.94
C SER A 46 3.35 -4.62 9.13
N GLN A 47 3.99 -4.04 10.15
CA GLN A 47 5.40 -4.31 10.48
C GLN A 47 5.64 -5.76 10.92
N GLN A 48 4.74 -6.32 11.73
CA GLN A 48 4.84 -7.70 12.21
C GLN A 48 4.69 -8.72 11.07
N LYS A 49 3.68 -8.52 10.20
CA LYS A 49 3.45 -9.37 9.03
C LYS A 49 4.63 -9.32 8.05
N ALA A 50 5.12 -8.11 7.73
CA ALA A 50 6.30 -7.96 6.86
C ALA A 50 7.57 -8.58 7.46
N THR A 51 7.78 -8.43 8.77
CA THR A 51 8.91 -9.07 9.47
C THR A 51 8.82 -10.60 9.39
N SER A 52 7.63 -11.16 9.59
CA SER A 52 7.41 -12.62 9.46
C SER A 52 7.65 -13.10 8.03
N ALA A 53 7.13 -12.38 7.03
CA ALA A 53 7.30 -12.69 5.61
C ALA A 53 8.77 -12.60 5.16
N GLN A 54 9.53 -11.64 5.69
CA GLN A 54 10.97 -11.53 5.43
C GLN A 54 11.74 -12.69 6.06
N ASN A 55 11.46 -13.03 7.32
CA ASN A 55 12.15 -14.07 8.07
C ASN A 55 11.87 -15.49 7.54
N SER A 56 10.66 -15.74 7.07
CA SER A 56 10.27 -17.02 6.44
C SER A 56 10.82 -17.20 5.03
N GLY A 57 11.39 -16.14 4.43
CA GLY A 57 11.84 -16.15 3.05
C GLY A 57 10.72 -15.99 2.02
N ARG A 58 9.48 -15.71 2.45
CA ARG A 58 8.36 -15.46 1.54
C ARG A 58 8.61 -14.24 0.65
N LEU A 59 9.12 -13.14 1.19
CA LEU A 59 9.48 -11.95 0.40
C LEU A 59 10.63 -12.23 -0.57
N ALA A 60 11.56 -13.12 -0.21
CA ALA A 60 12.70 -13.45 -1.07
C ALA A 60 12.27 -14.14 -2.40
N GLN A 61 11.06 -14.72 -2.46
CA GLN A 61 10.54 -15.34 -3.68
C GLN A 61 10.14 -14.32 -4.76
N GLU A 62 9.85 -13.08 -4.36
CA GLU A 62 9.46 -11.99 -5.29
C GLU A 62 10.56 -10.95 -5.50
N ILE A 63 11.73 -11.12 -4.85
CA ILE A 63 12.86 -10.19 -4.93
C ILE A 63 13.93 -10.71 -5.89
N VAL A 64 14.35 -9.84 -6.82
CA VAL A 64 15.57 -10.01 -7.59
C VAL A 64 16.66 -9.12 -7.00
N ASN A 65 17.81 -9.72 -6.70
CA ASN A 65 18.94 -9.02 -6.10
C ASN A 65 19.46 -7.87 -6.96
N VAL A 66 19.66 -6.70 -6.35
CA VAL A 66 20.32 -5.55 -6.98
C VAL A 66 21.79 -5.52 -6.57
N LYS A 67 22.69 -5.53 -7.57
CA LYS A 67 24.14 -5.41 -7.35
C LYS A 67 24.53 -3.93 -7.37
N ILE A 68 25.06 -3.43 -6.26
CA ILE A 68 25.48 -2.03 -6.11
C ILE A 68 27.01 -1.94 -6.25
N PRO A 69 27.53 -1.39 -7.36
CA PRO A 69 28.98 -1.25 -7.56
C PRO A 69 29.63 -0.44 -6.43
N GLN A 70 30.78 -0.93 -5.96
CA GLN A 70 31.59 -0.26 -4.93
C GLN A 70 32.85 0.33 -5.57
N LYS A 71 33.42 1.37 -4.94
CA LYS A 71 34.67 1.98 -5.43
C LYS A 71 35.85 0.99 -5.41
N LYS A 72 35.84 0.03 -4.49
CA LYS A 72 36.81 -1.06 -4.35
C LYS A 72 36.09 -2.31 -3.83
N GLY A 73 36.52 -3.49 -4.27
CA GLY A 73 35.95 -4.77 -3.83
C GLY A 73 34.69 -5.19 -4.59
N GLU A 74 34.09 -6.28 -4.14
CA GLU A 74 32.88 -6.87 -4.75
C GLU A 74 31.64 -5.97 -4.58
N PRO A 75 30.66 -6.05 -5.51
CA PRO A 75 29.40 -5.31 -5.39
C PRO A 75 28.65 -5.67 -4.11
N LYS A 76 28.05 -4.66 -3.44
CA LYS A 76 27.10 -4.90 -2.35
C LYS A 76 25.84 -5.50 -2.96
N ILE A 77 25.40 -6.65 -2.45
CA ILE A 77 24.15 -7.28 -2.85
C ILE A 77 23.02 -6.73 -1.98
N PHE A 78 22.04 -6.10 -2.63
CA PHE A 78 20.81 -5.66 -1.99
C PHE A 78 19.71 -6.68 -2.33
N SER A 79 19.24 -7.40 -1.31
CA SER A 79 18.39 -8.59 -1.46
C SER A 79 17.21 -8.64 -0.49
N GLN A 80 16.98 -7.59 0.28
CA GLN A 80 15.92 -7.52 1.28
C GLN A 80 15.35 -6.10 1.30
N ASP A 81 14.04 -5.99 1.54
CA ASP A 81 13.41 -4.70 1.77
C ASP A 81 13.99 -4.06 3.04
N GLU A 82 14.45 -2.81 2.92
CA GLU A 82 15.15 -2.11 4.00
C GLU A 82 14.24 -1.23 4.87
N PHE A 83 12.96 -1.10 4.49
CA PHE A 83 12.02 -0.24 5.20
C PHE A 83 11.35 -0.91 6.40
N VAL A 84 11.43 -2.24 6.48
CA VAL A 84 10.88 -3.06 7.57
C VAL A 84 11.56 -2.70 8.89
N LYS A 85 10.76 -2.55 9.95
CA LYS A 85 11.20 -2.20 11.31
C LYS A 85 10.73 -3.28 12.30
N PRO A 86 11.47 -4.39 12.45
CA PRO A 86 11.08 -5.51 13.30
C PRO A 86 10.82 -5.14 14.76
N ASP A 87 11.54 -4.15 15.26
CA ASP A 87 11.46 -3.72 16.66
C ASP A 87 10.32 -2.70 16.91
N THR A 88 9.36 -2.56 15.99
CA THR A 88 8.24 -1.63 16.15
C THR A 88 7.35 -2.08 17.31
N THR A 89 6.95 -1.14 18.16
CA THR A 89 6.03 -1.38 19.29
C THR A 89 5.01 -0.26 19.38
N LEU A 90 3.84 -0.52 19.97
CA LEU A 90 2.83 0.52 20.21
C LEU A 90 3.41 1.68 21.03
N ASP A 91 4.24 1.41 22.04
CA ASP A 91 4.89 2.46 22.83
C ASP A 91 5.81 3.37 22.01
N LYS A 92 6.50 2.82 21.00
CA LYS A 92 7.34 3.60 20.09
C LYS A 92 6.48 4.43 19.15
N LEU A 93 5.40 3.84 18.62
CA LEU A 93 4.46 4.53 17.72
C LEU A 93 3.73 5.67 18.43
N ALA A 94 3.19 5.43 19.62
CA ALA A 94 2.46 6.43 20.41
C ALA A 94 3.28 7.69 20.75
N LYS A 95 4.62 7.56 20.86
CA LYS A 95 5.54 8.68 21.12
C LYS A 95 5.76 9.57 19.90
N LEU A 96 5.38 9.13 18.70
CA LEU A 96 5.55 9.92 17.49
C LEU A 96 4.55 11.06 17.45
N ARG A 97 5.04 12.25 17.10
CA ARG A 97 4.23 13.44 16.91
C ARG A 97 3.51 13.39 15.56
N PRO A 98 2.27 13.91 15.48
CA PRO A 98 1.60 14.12 14.20
C PRO A 98 2.47 14.92 13.22
N ALA A 99 2.47 14.51 11.96
CA ALA A 99 3.35 15.07 10.94
C ALA A 99 2.68 16.11 10.03
N PHE A 100 1.34 16.08 9.93
CA PHE A 100 0.60 16.81 8.90
C PHE A 100 -0.36 17.88 9.45
N LYS A 101 -0.84 17.74 10.69
CA LYS A 101 -1.67 18.73 11.37
C LYS A 101 -1.00 19.14 12.69
N LYS A 102 -0.87 20.45 12.94
CA LYS A 102 -0.18 20.99 14.13
C LYS A 102 -0.88 20.64 15.44
N GLU A 103 -2.20 20.67 15.44
CA GLU A 103 -3.03 20.36 16.61
C GLU A 103 -4.11 19.35 16.23
N GLY A 104 -4.34 18.37 17.11
CA GLY A 104 -5.35 17.32 16.90
C GLY A 104 -5.06 16.40 15.71
N GLY A 105 -3.82 16.35 15.22
CA GLY A 105 -3.41 15.41 14.20
C GLY A 105 -3.27 13.99 14.75
N SER A 106 -3.48 13.01 13.89
CA SER A 106 -3.41 11.58 14.20
C SER A 106 -2.40 10.84 13.32
N VAL A 107 -2.09 11.40 12.15
CA VAL A 107 -1.20 10.78 11.17
C VAL A 107 0.25 11.14 11.50
N THR A 108 1.08 10.11 11.68
CA THR A 108 2.49 10.21 12.03
C THR A 108 3.36 9.49 11.01
N ALA A 109 4.67 9.71 11.08
CA ALA A 109 5.63 8.95 10.28
C ALA A 109 5.64 7.44 10.56
N GLY A 110 5.08 6.98 11.69
CA GLY A 110 5.03 5.56 12.05
C GLY A 110 3.79 4.84 11.55
N ASN A 111 2.72 5.57 11.24
CA ASN A 111 1.46 5.01 10.73
C ASN A 111 1.15 5.46 9.28
N SER A 112 2.20 5.88 8.57
CA SER A 112 2.19 6.25 7.16
C SER A 112 3.33 5.55 6.42
N SER A 113 3.13 5.24 5.14
CA SER A 113 4.22 4.78 4.28
C SER A 113 5.33 5.82 4.10
N GLY A 114 6.54 5.35 3.75
CA GLY A 114 7.68 6.20 3.43
C GLY A 114 7.76 6.61 1.96
N LEU A 115 8.78 7.43 1.65
CA LEU A 115 9.26 7.61 0.28
C LEU A 115 10.37 6.58 0.05
N ASN A 116 10.24 5.80 -1.02
CA ASN A 116 11.10 4.65 -1.27
C ASN A 116 11.45 4.56 -2.76
N ASP A 117 12.53 3.82 -3.04
CA ASP A 117 12.96 3.47 -4.38
C ASP A 117 12.68 1.99 -4.65
N GLY A 118 12.21 1.67 -5.86
CA GLY A 118 11.91 0.30 -6.25
C GLY A 118 11.38 0.19 -7.67
N ALA A 119 11.50 -1.00 -8.26
CA ALA A 119 10.94 -1.35 -9.56
C ALA A 119 10.33 -2.76 -9.50
N ALA A 120 9.25 -2.97 -10.25
CA ALA A 120 8.63 -4.27 -10.43
C ALA A 120 8.13 -4.40 -11.88
N ALA A 121 8.13 -5.62 -12.40
CA ALA A 121 7.66 -5.94 -13.73
C ALA A 121 6.94 -7.29 -13.71
N MET A 122 5.93 -7.42 -14.57
CA MET A 122 5.18 -8.65 -14.77
C MET A 122 5.02 -8.93 -16.27
N ILE A 123 4.98 -10.20 -16.64
CA ILE A 123 4.69 -10.62 -18.01
C ILE A 123 3.19 -10.91 -18.09
N LEU A 124 2.51 -10.24 -19.03
CA LEU A 124 1.13 -10.57 -19.42
C LEU A 124 1.18 -11.31 -20.75
N ALA A 125 0.50 -12.44 -20.83
CA ALA A 125 0.44 -13.28 -22.02
C ALA A 125 -1.01 -13.67 -22.33
N SER A 126 -1.37 -13.68 -23.61
CA SER A 126 -2.63 -14.28 -24.05
C SER A 126 -2.58 -15.80 -23.87
N GLU A 127 -3.74 -16.45 -23.87
CA GLU A 127 -3.81 -17.92 -23.79
C GLU A 127 -3.02 -18.59 -24.93
N ASP A 128 -3.05 -18.02 -26.13
CA ASP A 128 -2.26 -18.50 -27.26
C ASP A 128 -0.75 -18.37 -27.03
N ALA A 129 -0.30 -17.26 -26.44
CA ALA A 129 1.11 -17.08 -26.10
C ALA A 129 1.55 -18.05 -24.98
N VAL A 130 0.69 -18.28 -23.98
CA VAL A 130 0.93 -19.27 -22.92
C VAL A 130 1.16 -20.66 -23.53
N LYS A 131 0.29 -21.10 -24.45
CA LYS A 131 0.45 -22.38 -25.17
C LYS A 131 1.69 -22.40 -26.05
N LYS A 132 1.90 -21.36 -26.87
CA LYS A 132 3.00 -21.27 -27.84
C LYS A 132 4.38 -21.31 -27.18
N TYR A 133 4.53 -20.63 -26.05
CA TYR A 133 5.82 -20.51 -25.33
C TYR A 133 5.91 -21.45 -24.12
N ASN A 134 4.93 -22.34 -23.92
CA ASN A 134 4.85 -23.26 -22.79
C ASN A 134 5.04 -22.57 -21.42
N LEU A 135 4.36 -21.43 -21.24
CA LEU A 135 4.42 -20.65 -20.00
C LEU A 135 3.52 -21.30 -18.94
N LYS A 136 3.90 -21.18 -17.66
CA LYS A 136 3.03 -21.52 -16.53
C LYS A 136 2.37 -20.24 -16.01
N PRO A 137 1.07 -20.02 -16.23
CA PRO A 137 0.40 -18.82 -15.71
C PRO A 137 0.35 -18.85 -14.18
N LEU A 138 0.58 -17.68 -13.55
CA LEU A 138 0.45 -17.51 -12.10
C LEU A 138 -1.01 -17.16 -11.72
N ALA A 139 -1.59 -16.19 -12.42
CA ALA A 139 -2.94 -15.73 -12.19
C ALA A 139 -3.60 -15.25 -13.50
N LYS A 140 -4.91 -15.02 -13.45
CA LYS A 140 -5.70 -14.45 -14.55
C LYS A 140 -6.30 -13.12 -14.11
N ILE A 141 -6.18 -12.09 -14.95
CA ILE A 141 -6.88 -10.82 -14.74
C ILE A 141 -8.36 -11.01 -15.08
N ILE A 142 -9.23 -10.90 -14.08
CA ILE A 142 -10.68 -11.09 -14.25
C ILE A 142 -11.39 -9.77 -14.57
N SER A 143 -11.06 -8.70 -13.85
CA SER A 143 -11.72 -7.40 -13.99
C SER A 143 -10.79 -6.28 -13.52
N SER A 144 -11.06 -5.07 -13.99
CA SER A 144 -10.49 -3.84 -13.46
C SER A 144 -11.52 -2.71 -13.52
N ALA A 145 -11.38 -1.74 -12.62
CA ALA A 145 -12.22 -0.57 -12.61
C ALA A 145 -11.44 0.67 -12.17
N VAL A 146 -11.89 1.81 -12.70
CA VAL A 146 -11.39 3.14 -12.35
C VAL A 146 -12.58 4.01 -12.01
N VAL A 147 -12.41 4.83 -10.96
CA VAL A 147 -13.37 5.79 -10.43
C VAL A 147 -12.62 7.07 -10.03
N GLY A 148 -13.36 8.17 -9.89
CA GLY A 148 -12.84 9.42 -9.32
C GLY A 148 -13.56 9.73 -8.01
N VAL A 149 -12.85 10.37 -7.09
CA VAL A 149 -13.37 10.87 -5.81
C VAL A 149 -12.87 12.30 -5.58
N GLU A 150 -13.40 12.99 -4.58
CA GLU A 150 -12.93 14.33 -4.24
C GLU A 150 -11.44 14.32 -3.81
N PRO A 151 -10.62 15.28 -4.27
CA PRO A 151 -9.18 15.32 -3.95
C PRO A 151 -8.88 15.31 -2.45
N ARG A 152 -9.68 16.02 -1.65
CA ARG A 152 -9.50 16.18 -0.20
C ARG A 152 -9.66 14.89 0.62
N ILE A 153 -10.27 13.85 0.03
CA ILE A 153 -10.50 12.53 0.63
C ILE A 153 -10.03 11.41 -0.31
N MET A 154 -9.04 11.68 -1.14
CA MET A 154 -8.57 10.79 -2.22
C MET A 154 -8.35 9.34 -1.78
N GLY A 155 -7.97 9.14 -0.51
CA GLY A 155 -7.73 7.82 0.07
C GLY A 155 -8.93 6.86 0.07
N ILE A 156 -10.17 7.37 -0.08
CA ILE A 156 -11.37 6.53 -0.16
C ILE A 156 -11.60 5.93 -1.55
N GLY A 157 -10.82 6.36 -2.55
CA GLY A 157 -10.92 5.89 -3.94
C GLY A 157 -11.05 4.37 -4.12
N PRO A 158 -10.36 3.52 -3.34
CA PRO A 158 -10.50 2.07 -3.44
C PRO A 158 -11.92 1.54 -3.22
N VAL A 159 -12.77 2.21 -2.43
CA VAL A 159 -14.12 1.69 -2.09
C VAL A 159 -14.96 1.48 -3.35
N GLU A 160 -15.17 2.55 -4.13
CA GLU A 160 -16.01 2.49 -5.33
C GLU A 160 -15.29 1.79 -6.49
N ALA A 161 -13.95 1.82 -6.52
CA ALA A 161 -13.17 1.04 -7.48
C ALA A 161 -13.39 -0.47 -7.27
N THR A 162 -13.31 -0.94 -6.03
CA THR A 162 -13.52 -2.34 -5.65
C THR A 162 -14.94 -2.78 -5.97
N LYS A 163 -15.97 -2.04 -5.51
CA LYS A 163 -17.38 -2.35 -5.81
C LYS A 163 -17.64 -2.48 -7.32
N LYS A 164 -17.09 -1.55 -8.12
CA LYS A 164 -17.24 -1.56 -9.58
C LYS A 164 -16.48 -2.70 -10.25
N ALA A 165 -15.28 -3.05 -9.79
CA ALA A 165 -14.50 -4.16 -10.33
C ALA A 165 -15.18 -5.51 -10.06
N LEU A 166 -15.66 -5.72 -8.82
CA LEU A 166 -16.38 -6.91 -8.39
C LEU A 166 -17.71 -7.07 -9.14
N SER A 167 -18.50 -6.00 -9.24
CA SER A 167 -19.74 -6.01 -10.01
C SER A 167 -19.54 -6.41 -11.48
N ARG A 168 -18.48 -5.91 -12.14
CA ARG A 168 -18.12 -6.31 -13.52
C ARG A 168 -17.73 -7.79 -13.64
N ALA A 169 -17.13 -8.34 -12.60
CA ALA A 169 -16.73 -9.74 -12.53
C ALA A 169 -17.89 -10.67 -12.09
N ASN A 170 -19.03 -10.11 -11.66
CA ASN A 170 -20.08 -10.83 -10.96
C ASN A 170 -19.54 -11.61 -9.74
N LEU A 171 -18.70 -10.93 -8.95
CA LEU A 171 -18.11 -11.43 -7.71
C LEU A 171 -18.49 -10.51 -6.54
N SER A 172 -18.24 -11.01 -5.34
CA SER A 172 -18.42 -10.34 -4.04
C SER A 172 -17.10 -10.26 -3.27
N LEU A 173 -17.07 -9.55 -2.14
CA LEU A 173 -15.87 -9.47 -1.30
C LEU A 173 -15.60 -10.80 -0.56
N GLU A 174 -16.65 -11.57 -0.35
CA GLU A 174 -16.62 -12.89 0.26
C GLU A 174 -15.92 -13.92 -0.64
N ASP A 175 -15.89 -13.68 -1.96
CA ASP A 175 -15.19 -14.53 -2.93
C ASP A 175 -13.68 -14.29 -2.99
N MET A 176 -13.16 -13.28 -2.28
CA MET A 176 -11.74 -12.96 -2.28
C MET A 176 -11.01 -13.75 -1.19
N ASP A 177 -10.03 -14.57 -1.59
CA ASP A 177 -9.16 -15.29 -0.64
C ASP A 177 -8.04 -14.41 -0.10
N ILE A 178 -7.55 -13.45 -0.91
CA ILE A 178 -6.48 -12.51 -0.56
C ILE A 178 -6.90 -11.10 -0.96
N ILE A 179 -6.62 -10.12 -0.09
CA ILE A 179 -6.89 -8.70 -0.31
C ILE A 179 -5.60 -7.91 -0.10
N GLU A 180 -5.04 -7.40 -1.20
CA GLU A 180 -3.95 -6.44 -1.16
C GLU A 180 -4.50 -5.00 -1.27
N LEU A 181 -4.46 -4.27 -0.16
CA LEU A 181 -4.84 -2.87 -0.04
C LEU A 181 -3.60 -2.03 0.25
N ASN A 182 -3.22 -1.15 -0.67
CA ASN A 182 -2.06 -0.27 -0.47
C ASN A 182 -2.24 0.63 0.76
N GLU A 183 -1.25 0.60 1.65
CA GLU A 183 -1.27 1.30 2.94
C GLU A 183 -0.55 2.67 2.84
N ALA A 184 -1.08 3.61 2.07
CA ALA A 184 -0.46 4.93 1.99
C ALA A 184 -0.41 5.59 3.38
N PHE A 185 -1.54 5.48 4.10
CA PHE A 185 -1.71 5.87 5.50
C PHE A 185 -2.64 4.88 6.20
N ALA A 186 -2.39 4.58 7.47
CA ALA A 186 -3.27 3.72 8.26
C ALA A 186 -4.69 4.28 8.34
N ALA A 187 -4.85 5.59 8.54
CA ALA A 187 -6.16 6.27 8.54
C ALA A 187 -6.95 6.00 7.25
N GLN A 188 -6.27 6.07 6.10
CA GLN A 188 -6.87 5.83 4.80
C GLN A 188 -7.27 4.36 4.63
N ALA A 189 -6.36 3.44 4.94
CA ALA A 189 -6.64 2.01 4.83
C ALA A 189 -7.83 1.61 5.72
N LEU A 190 -7.85 2.04 6.97
CA LEU A 190 -8.94 1.78 7.92
C LEU A 190 -10.27 2.38 7.45
N SER A 191 -10.26 3.58 6.85
CA SER A 191 -11.49 4.18 6.28
C SER A 191 -12.05 3.35 5.14
N VAL A 192 -11.19 2.81 4.26
CA VAL A 192 -11.61 1.90 3.17
C VAL A 192 -12.18 0.60 3.73
N LEU A 193 -11.52 0.00 4.72
CA LEU A 193 -11.96 -1.26 5.33
C LEU A 193 -13.33 -1.09 6.00
N GLN A 194 -13.53 0.02 6.72
CA GLN A 194 -14.81 0.34 7.34
C GLN A 194 -15.95 0.46 6.32
N GLU A 195 -15.73 1.15 5.20
CA GLU A 195 -16.73 1.28 4.11
C GLU A 195 -17.01 -0.02 3.37
N LEU A 196 -16.02 -0.91 3.30
CA LEU A 196 -16.17 -2.23 2.67
C LEU A 196 -16.65 -3.31 3.64
N GLY A 197 -16.82 -2.98 4.92
CA GLY A 197 -17.25 -3.94 5.95
C GLY A 197 -16.20 -5.02 6.26
N ILE A 198 -14.91 -4.72 6.07
CA ILE A 198 -13.80 -5.65 6.29
C ILE A 198 -13.17 -5.34 7.66
N ASP A 199 -12.94 -6.36 8.47
CA ASP A 199 -12.24 -6.20 9.75
C ASP A 199 -10.76 -5.88 9.51
N ALA A 200 -10.19 -4.95 10.28
CA ALA A 200 -8.77 -4.58 10.17
C ALA A 200 -7.81 -5.73 10.53
N LYS A 201 -8.32 -6.79 11.15
CA LYS A 201 -7.61 -8.03 11.51
C LYS A 201 -7.96 -9.19 10.57
N ASP A 202 -8.71 -8.96 9.50
CA ASP A 202 -8.99 -9.99 8.49
C ASP A 202 -7.67 -10.62 8.00
N GLU A 203 -7.58 -11.94 8.07
CA GLU A 203 -6.35 -12.68 7.73
C GLU A 203 -6.02 -12.57 6.23
N ARG A 204 -7.02 -12.32 5.39
CA ARG A 204 -6.88 -12.12 3.95
C ARG A 204 -6.21 -10.79 3.61
N LEU A 205 -6.29 -9.80 4.51
CA LEU A 205 -5.80 -8.45 4.29
C LEU A 205 -4.29 -8.36 4.49
N ASN A 206 -3.56 -8.01 3.42
CA ASN A 206 -2.12 -7.76 3.42
C ASN A 206 -1.35 -8.80 4.25
N PRO A 207 -1.46 -10.12 3.94
CA PRO A 207 -0.96 -11.19 4.80
C PRO A 207 0.55 -11.11 5.05
N ASN A 208 1.29 -10.50 4.12
CA ASN A 208 2.74 -10.31 4.18
C ASN A 208 3.14 -8.87 4.56
N GLY A 209 2.21 -8.09 5.12
CA GLY A 209 2.39 -6.67 5.42
C GLY A 209 2.22 -5.79 4.18
N GLY A 210 2.19 -4.48 4.37
CA GLY A 210 1.93 -3.52 3.30
C GLY A 210 2.90 -2.35 3.28
N ALA A 211 2.49 -1.27 2.62
CA ALA A 211 3.37 -0.14 2.32
C ALA A 211 3.85 0.65 3.56
N ILE A 212 3.21 0.51 4.72
CA ILE A 212 3.73 1.08 5.97
C ILE A 212 5.05 0.40 6.37
N ALA A 213 5.16 -0.91 6.14
CA ALA A 213 6.35 -1.69 6.46
C ALA A 213 7.32 -1.84 5.28
N LEU A 214 6.80 -2.05 4.07
CA LEU A 214 7.59 -2.35 2.86
C LEU A 214 7.98 -1.08 2.09
N GLY A 215 7.34 0.05 2.39
CA GLY A 215 7.56 1.30 1.68
C GLY A 215 6.66 1.49 0.44
N HIS A 216 6.72 2.69 -0.13
CA HIS A 216 5.81 3.10 -1.22
C HIS A 216 6.53 3.82 -2.38
N PRO A 217 7.32 3.11 -3.21
CA PRO A 217 7.80 3.66 -4.47
C PRO A 217 6.60 3.81 -5.42
N LEU A 218 6.16 5.05 -5.66
CA LEU A 218 4.84 5.37 -6.23
C LEU A 218 4.56 4.66 -7.56
N GLY A 219 5.50 4.72 -8.51
CA GLY A 219 5.33 4.12 -9.83
C GLY A 219 5.42 2.59 -9.85
N MET A 220 5.91 1.97 -8.77
CA MET A 220 6.13 0.52 -8.66
C MET A 220 5.06 -0.18 -7.83
N SER A 221 4.47 0.52 -6.85
CA SER A 221 3.62 -0.10 -5.82
C SER A 221 2.40 -0.83 -6.39
N GLY A 222 1.79 -0.31 -7.46
CA GLY A 222 0.67 -1.00 -8.12
C GLY A 222 1.06 -2.37 -8.70
N THR A 223 2.23 -2.46 -9.34
CA THR A 223 2.75 -3.74 -9.85
C THR A 223 3.17 -4.67 -8.71
N ARG A 224 3.77 -4.11 -7.63
CA ARG A 224 4.17 -4.89 -6.45
C ARG A 224 2.98 -5.62 -5.81
N ILE A 225 1.90 -4.89 -5.51
CA ILE A 225 0.75 -5.49 -4.81
C ILE A 225 0.00 -6.50 -5.68
N VAL A 226 -0.06 -6.30 -6.99
CA VAL A 226 -0.63 -7.29 -7.92
C VAL A 226 0.25 -8.53 -8.00
N GLY A 227 1.57 -8.35 -8.05
CA GLY A 227 2.54 -9.46 -8.07
C GLY A 227 2.53 -10.28 -6.79
N THR A 228 2.52 -9.62 -5.63
CA THR A 228 2.52 -10.32 -4.33
C THR A 228 1.20 -11.07 -4.11
N ALA A 229 0.05 -10.48 -4.47
CA ALA A 229 -1.24 -11.17 -4.45
C ALA A 229 -1.24 -12.41 -5.35
N ALA A 230 -0.74 -12.29 -6.59
CA ALA A 230 -0.69 -13.40 -7.53
C ALA A 230 0.24 -14.55 -7.10
N LEU A 231 1.25 -14.26 -6.27
CA LEU A 231 2.17 -15.25 -5.71
C LEU A 231 1.62 -15.90 -4.43
N GLU A 232 0.71 -15.21 -3.73
CA GLU A 232 0.09 -15.70 -2.50
C GLU A 232 -1.09 -16.66 -2.74
N LEU A 233 -1.77 -16.51 -3.89
CA LEU A 233 -2.83 -17.43 -4.35
C LEU A 233 -2.30 -18.85 -4.59
#